data_AF-A0A5B0HBQ9-F1
#
_entry.id   AF-A0A5B0HBQ9-F1
#
_cell.length_a   1.000
_cell.length_b   1.000
_cell.length_c   1.000
_cell.angle_alpha   90.00
_cell.angle_beta   90.00
_cell.angle_gamma   90.00
#
_symmetry.space_group_name_H-M   'P 1'
#
loop_
_entity.id
_entity.type
_entity.pdbx_description
1 polymer ?
#
loop_
_entity_poly.entity_id
_entity_poly.type
_entity_poly.pdbx_seq_one_letter_code
_entity_poly.pdbx_strand_id
1 'polypeptide(L)'
;MAKTDNEFRQAFARMAPQAIINRDELAALLATTVGAVTQMAYRGELPPTAFPAKRRACWFVEDIRGWLDSAAADRHGMGKQGPIGKADVRIGRPRHTIEEAKR
;
A
#
# COMPACT_ATOMS: atom_id res chain seq x y z
N MET A 1 1.95 18.24 11.28
CA MET A 1 1.28 17.70 10.07
C MET A 1 0.37 16.50 10.35
N ALA A 2 0.51 15.76 11.46
CA ALA A 2 -0.31 14.57 11.75
C ALA A 2 -1.80 14.79 12.11
N LYS A 3 -2.23 16.04 12.35
CA LYS A 3 -3.61 16.32 12.81
C LYS A 3 -4.62 16.12 11.68
N THR A 4 -4.26 16.51 10.46
CA THR A 4 -5.11 16.46 9.27
C THR A 4 -5.34 15.02 8.78
N ASP A 5 -4.36 14.14 8.92
CA ASP A 5 -4.46 12.76 8.45
C ASP A 5 -5.46 11.94 9.28
N ASN A 6 -5.54 12.22 10.58
CA ASN A 6 -6.48 11.54 11.47
C ASN A 6 -7.93 12.00 11.24
N GLU A 7 -8.12 13.26 10.83
CA GLU A 7 -9.43 13.81 10.46
C GLU A 7 -9.96 13.14 9.19
N PHE A 8 -9.10 12.86 8.20
CA PHE A 8 -9.52 12.20 6.97
C PHE A 8 -10.04 10.78 7.20
N ARG A 9 -9.41 9.98 8.06
CA ARG A 9 -9.87 8.61 8.38
C ARG A 9 -11.28 8.59 8.95
N GLN A 10 -11.59 9.54 9.81
CA GLN A 10 -12.94 9.69 10.38
C GLN A 10 -13.95 10.14 9.32
N ALA A 11 -13.55 11.04 8.42
CA ALA A 11 -14.38 11.47 7.31
C ALA A 11 -14.66 10.32 6.33
N PHE A 12 -13.64 9.53 5.97
CA PHE A 12 -13.74 8.37 5.08
C PHE A 12 -14.77 7.35 5.58
N ALA A 13 -14.85 7.10 6.89
CA ALA A 13 -15.84 6.20 7.48
C ALA A 13 -17.29 6.67 7.28
N ARG A 14 -17.51 7.98 7.10
CA ARG A 14 -18.83 8.59 6.91
C ARG A 14 -19.14 8.92 5.45
N MET A 15 -18.17 8.79 4.55
CA MET A 15 -18.37 9.08 3.12
C MET A 15 -19.41 8.15 2.49
N ALA A 16 -20.14 8.68 1.51
CA ALA A 16 -21.07 7.89 0.71
C ALA A 16 -20.31 6.86 -0.15
N PRO A 17 -20.87 5.66 -0.42
CA PRO A 17 -20.20 4.62 -1.21
C PRO A 17 -19.72 5.10 -2.59
N GLN A 18 -20.52 5.94 -3.25
CA GLN A 18 -20.23 6.53 -4.56
C GLN A 18 -19.24 7.70 -4.52
N ALA A 19 -18.77 8.12 -3.35
CA ALA A 19 -17.75 9.15 -3.25
C ALA A 19 -16.42 8.65 -3.82
N ILE A 20 -15.61 9.59 -4.33
CA ILE A 20 -14.32 9.28 -4.96
C ILE A 20 -13.22 9.82 -4.08
N ILE A 21 -12.21 9.00 -3.83
CA ILE A 21 -10.96 9.42 -3.17
C ILE A 21 -9.80 9.44 -4.16
N ASN A 22 -8.88 10.38 -3.96
CA ASN A 22 -7.66 10.53 -4.74
C ASN A 22 -6.47 9.78 -4.09
N ARG A 23 -5.30 9.87 -4.72
CA ARG A 23 -4.09 9.18 -4.27
C ARG A 23 -3.53 9.73 -2.95
N ASP A 24 -3.61 11.04 -2.72
CA ASP A 24 -3.16 11.69 -1.48
C ASP A 24 -4.04 11.29 -0.29
N GLU A 25 -5.35 11.28 -0.51
CA GLU A 25 -6.35 10.83 0.45
C GLU A 25 -6.19 9.34 0.80
N LEU A 26 -5.95 8.50 -0.20
CA LEU A 26 -5.65 7.08 0.03
C LEU A 26 -4.32 6.89 0.78
N ALA A 27 -3.32 7.74 0.52
CA ALA A 27 -2.06 7.72 1.26
C ALA A 27 -2.26 8.10 2.73
N ALA A 28 -3.04 9.14 3.01
CA ALA A 28 -3.43 9.54 4.36
C ALA A 28 -4.24 8.44 5.09
N LEU A 29 -5.17 7.80 4.39
CA LEU A 29 -5.96 6.69 4.91
C LEU A 29 -5.04 5.54 5.38
N LEU A 30 -4.10 5.13 4.54
CA LEU A 30 -3.19 4.00 4.81
C LEU A 30 -1.98 4.38 5.69
N ALA A 31 -1.82 5.64 6.10
CA ALA A 31 -0.61 6.17 6.74
C ALA A 31 0.67 5.78 5.96
N THR A 32 0.62 6.00 4.65
CA THR A 32 1.74 5.74 3.74
C THR A 32 2.01 6.95 2.86
N THR A 33 2.97 6.84 1.94
CA THR A 33 3.29 7.90 0.98
C THR A 33 2.52 7.73 -0.32
N VAL A 34 2.28 8.84 -1.02
CA VAL A 34 1.68 8.86 -2.38
C VAL A 34 2.47 7.98 -3.37
N GLY A 35 3.81 7.95 -3.22
CA GLY A 35 4.69 7.09 -4.00
C GLY A 35 4.41 5.61 -3.77
N ALA A 36 4.21 5.20 -2.50
CA ALA A 36 3.84 3.83 -2.17
C ALA A 36 2.47 3.46 -2.78
N VAL A 37 1.47 4.33 -2.68
CA VAL A 37 0.16 4.10 -3.31
C VAL A 37 0.29 3.94 -4.84
N THR A 38 1.17 4.73 -5.47
CA THR A 38 1.45 4.60 -6.91
C THR A 38 2.03 3.23 -7.25
N GLN A 39 2.95 2.73 -6.43
CA GLN A 39 3.56 1.41 -6.61
C GLN A 39 2.53 0.29 -6.40
N MET A 40 1.69 0.39 -5.37
CA MET A 40 0.61 -0.57 -5.13
C MET A 40 -0.37 -0.64 -6.31
N ALA A 41 -0.76 0.52 -6.86
CA ALA A 41 -1.61 0.59 -8.05
C ALA A 41 -0.95 -0.10 -9.25
N TYR A 42 0.35 0.14 -9.47
CA TYR A 42 1.09 -0.46 -10.58
C TYR A 42 1.23 -1.99 -10.44
N ARG A 43 1.31 -2.48 -9.21
CA ARG A 43 1.39 -3.91 -8.89
C ARG A 43 0.03 -4.63 -8.90
N GLY A 44 -1.07 -3.90 -9.08
CA GLY A 44 -2.42 -4.47 -9.01
C GLY A 44 -2.84 -4.88 -7.60
N GLU A 45 -2.23 -4.30 -6.56
CA GLU A 45 -2.56 -4.57 -5.15
C GLU A 45 -3.78 -3.76 -4.66
N LEU A 46 -4.18 -2.74 -5.42
CA LEU A 46 -5.34 -1.88 -5.16
C LEU A 46 -6.53 -2.28 -6.04
N PRO A 47 -7.77 -1.98 -5.61
CA PRO A 47 -8.94 -2.21 -6.45
C PRO A 47 -8.90 -1.39 -7.75
N PRO A 48 -9.73 -1.74 -8.75
CA PRO A 48 -9.84 -0.99 -9.99
C PRO A 48 -10.12 0.50 -9.74
N THR A 49 -9.49 1.36 -10.54
CA THR A 49 -9.74 2.80 -10.45
C THR A 49 -11.17 3.13 -10.91
N ALA A 50 -11.79 4.14 -10.31
CA ALA A 50 -13.13 4.61 -10.67
C ALA A 50 -13.24 5.05 -12.14
N PHE A 51 -12.16 5.58 -12.72
CA PHE A 51 -12.12 6.05 -14.11
C PHE A 51 -10.90 5.53 -14.88
N PRO A 52 -10.90 4.26 -15.30
CA PRO A 52 -9.75 3.66 -15.98
C PRO A 52 -9.45 4.36 -17.32
N ALA A 53 -10.49 4.78 -18.04
CA ALA A 53 -10.36 5.50 -19.32
C ALA A 53 -9.69 6.89 -19.18
N LYS A 54 -9.76 7.53 -18.00
CA LYS A 54 -9.22 8.88 -17.79
C LYS A 54 -7.79 8.88 -17.23
N ARG A 55 -7.17 7.70 -17.03
CA ARG A 55 -5.84 7.51 -16.42
C ARG A 55 -5.65 8.28 -15.10
N ARG A 56 -6.72 8.46 -14.33
CA ARG A 56 -6.69 9.13 -13.02
C ARG A 56 -6.66 8.08 -11.91
N ALA A 57 -5.68 8.19 -11.02
CA ALA A 57 -5.58 7.33 -9.84
C ALA A 57 -6.56 7.79 -8.77
N CYS A 58 -7.79 7.32 -8.89
CA CYS A 58 -8.89 7.60 -7.99
C CYS A 58 -9.79 6.37 -7.89
N TRP A 59 -10.44 6.20 -6.76
CA TRP A 59 -11.20 5.00 -6.41
C TRP A 59 -12.52 5.37 -5.76
N PHE A 60 -13.54 4.53 -5.94
CA PHE A 60 -14.76 4.67 -5.16
C PHE A 60 -14.51 4.24 -3.72
N VAL A 61 -15.17 4.93 -2.80
CA VAL A 61 -15.11 4.60 -1.37
C VAL A 61 -15.60 3.17 -1.12
N GLU A 62 -16.64 2.74 -1.83
CA GLU A 62 -17.16 1.37 -1.78
C GLU A 62 -16.08 0.32 -2.07
N ASP A 63 -15.36 0.46 -3.19
CA ASP A 63 -14.32 -0.48 -3.61
C ASP A 63 -13.17 -0.56 -2.58
N ILE A 64 -12.78 0.60 -2.03
CA ILE A 64 -11.72 0.67 -1.03
C ILE A 64 -12.17 0.03 0.29
N ARG A 65 -13.43 0.21 0.70
CA ARG A 65 -13.97 -0.45 1.91
C ARG A 65 -13.98 -1.96 1.74
N GLY A 66 -14.54 -2.47 0.63
CA GLY A 66 -14.55 -3.91 0.35
C GLY A 66 -13.15 -4.51 0.29
N TRP A 67 -12.19 -3.78 -0.29
CA TRP A 67 -10.79 -4.18 -0.29
C TRP A 67 -10.17 -4.21 1.11
N LEU A 68 -10.42 -3.20 1.96
CA LEU A 68 -9.93 -3.18 3.34
C LEU A 68 -10.55 -4.30 4.18
N ASP A 69 -11.85 -4.57 4.02
CA ASP A 69 -12.55 -5.65 4.72
C ASP A 69 -11.98 -7.02 4.31
N SER A 70 -11.70 -7.21 3.02
CA SER A 70 -11.08 -8.45 2.51
C SER A 70 -9.65 -8.61 3.06
N ALA A 71 -8.85 -7.54 3.04
CA ALA A 71 -7.49 -7.54 3.57
C ALA A 71 -7.45 -7.76 5.10
N ALA A 72 -8.49 -7.36 5.83
CA ALA A 72 -8.65 -7.66 7.25
C ALA A 72 -9.09 -9.11 7.48
N ALA A 73 -10.02 -9.63 6.66
CA ALA A 73 -10.48 -11.01 6.73
C ALA A 73 -9.33 -12.00 6.46
N ASP A 74 -8.49 -11.75 5.46
CA ASP A 74 -7.31 -12.57 5.16
C ASP A 74 -6.33 -12.61 6.35
N ARG A 75 -6.14 -11.48 7.03
CA ARG A 75 -5.34 -11.40 8.25
C ARG A 75 -5.94 -12.19 9.41
N HIS A 76 -7.26 -12.22 9.54
CA HIS A 76 -7.95 -13.00 10.57
C HIS A 76 -7.97 -14.51 10.26
N GLY A 77 -7.94 -14.90 8.98
CA GLY A 77 -7.77 -16.30 8.55
C GLY A 77 -6.38 -16.87 8.82
N MET A 78 -5.34 -16.03 8.87
CA MET A 78 -3.95 -16.41 9.15
C MET A 78 -3.62 -16.60 10.65
N GLY A 79 -4.62 -16.69 11.53
CA GLY A 79 -4.44 -17.12 12.93
C GLY A 79 -4.15 -18.62 13.12
N LYS A 80 -4.20 -19.42 12.05
CA LYS A 80 -3.79 -20.84 12.04
C LYS A 80 -3.06 -21.19 10.74
N GLN A 81 -1.82 -20.74 10.60
CA GLN A 81 -0.81 -21.42 9.78
C GLN A 81 0.58 -20.93 10.19
N GLY A 82 1.40 -21.88 10.67
CA GLY A 82 2.75 -21.63 11.16
C GLY A 82 3.71 -21.10 10.09
N PRO A 83 4.96 -20.80 10.49
CA PRO A 83 5.91 -20.13 9.62
C PRO A 83 6.54 -21.13 8.66
N ILE A 84 6.12 -21.15 7.40
CA ILE A 84 6.93 -21.77 6.32
C ILE A 84 6.84 -20.89 5.07
N GLY A 85 7.68 -19.86 5.06
CA GLY A 85 8.05 -19.11 3.86
C GLY A 85 9.50 -18.72 4.02
N LYS A 86 10.39 -19.41 3.27
CA LYS A 86 11.85 -19.32 3.36
C LYS A 86 12.31 -17.86 3.47
N ALA A 87 12.92 -17.52 4.61
CA ALA A 87 13.75 -16.33 4.70
C ALA A 87 14.95 -16.57 3.79
N ASP A 88 14.93 -15.95 2.61
CA ASP A 88 16.11 -15.88 1.76
C ASP A 88 17.20 -15.17 2.56
N VAL A 89 18.26 -15.94 2.83
CA VAL A 89 19.39 -15.55 3.66
C VAL A 89 20.03 -14.33 2.99
N ARG A 90 20.19 -13.25 3.75
CA ARG A 90 20.96 -12.08 3.35
C ARG A 90 22.43 -12.50 3.14
N ILE A 91 22.77 -12.99 1.94
CA ILE A 91 24.15 -13.17 1.53
C ILE A 91 24.70 -11.77 1.24
N GLY A 92 25.53 -11.29 2.16
CA GLY A 92 26.20 -10.01 2.08
C GLY A 92 26.94 -9.87 0.76
N ARG A 93 26.70 -8.75 0.08
CA ARG A 93 27.51 -8.31 -1.05
C ARG A 93 28.96 -8.17 -0.57
N PRO A 94 29.92 -8.93 -1.09
CA PRO A 94 31.33 -8.70 -0.77
C PRO A 94 31.70 -7.27 -1.20
N ARG A 95 32.29 -6.50 -0.28
CA ARG A 95 32.94 -5.24 -0.64
C ARG A 95 34.12 -5.61 -1.53
N HIS A 96 34.12 -5.14 -2.78
CA HIS A 96 35.34 -5.08 -3.57
C HIS A 96 36.30 -4.14 -2.85
N THR A 97 37.30 -4.69 -2.16
CA THR A 97 38.52 -3.95 -1.84
C THR A 97 39.35 -3.89 -3.11
N ILE A 98 39.39 -2.69 -3.69
CA ILE A 98 40.40 -2.30 -4.66
C ILE A 98 41.69 -2.10 -3.85
N GLU A 99 42.71 -2.92 -4.09
CA GLU A 99 44.09 -2.54 -3.82
C GLU A 99 44.98 -3.03 -4.96
N GLU A 100 45.12 -2.16 -5.97
CA GLU A 100 46.41 -1.99 -6.63
C GLU A 100 47.37 -1.34 -5.63
N ALA A 101 48.51 -1.98 -5.32
CA ALA A 101 49.80 -1.29 -5.18
C ALA A 101 50.97 -2.27 -4.93
N LYS A 102 51.78 -2.46 -5.97
CA LYS A 102 53.24 -2.22 -5.98
C LYS A 102 54.08 -2.85 -4.85
N ARG A 103 54.80 -3.93 -5.18
CA ARG A 103 56.28 -3.94 -5.28
C ARG A 103 56.81 -5.25 -5.82
#